data_AF-A0A3B8XTS5-F1
#
_entry.id   AF-A0A3B8XTS5-F1
#
_cell.length_a   1.000
_cell.length_b   1.000
_cell.length_c   1.000
_cell.angle_alpha   90.00
_cell.angle_beta   90.00
_cell.angle_gamma   90.00
#
_symmetry.space_group_name_H-M   'P 1'
#
loop_
_entity.id
_entity.type
_entity.pdbx_description
1 polymer ?
#
loop_
_entity_poly.entity_id
_entity_poly.type
_entity_poly.pdbx_seq_one_letter_code
_entity_poly.pdbx_strand_id
1 'polypeptide(L)'
;MAFGANAANWLKYFSRTAEERPTLQRRVALRLALILLPLCIIAEIAQYNHLLHTRATREQVAIATGEVTLTRQRSTLQEISVFLETAAAALPGEVGNAAACEDVFRRLLPHSRNVTSLHLFALNGETVCRSPA
;
A
#
# COMPACT_ATOMS: atom_id res chain seq x y z
N MET A 1 25.84 11.87 4.16
CA MET A 1 25.63 13.31 3.86
C MET A 1 26.90 14.06 4.24
N ALA A 2 27.78 14.36 3.29
CA ALA A 2 28.99 15.15 3.53
C ALA A 2 29.55 15.70 2.20
N PHE A 3 28.79 16.52 1.47
CA PHE A 3 29.25 17.16 0.23
C PHE A 3 29.61 18.65 0.39
N GLY A 4 29.42 19.25 1.58
CA GLY A 4 29.61 20.68 1.79
C GLY A 4 31.06 21.13 2.09
N ALA A 5 31.89 20.28 2.71
CA ALA A 5 33.23 20.69 3.15
C ALA A 5 34.30 20.63 2.04
N ASN A 6 34.10 19.79 1.02
CA ASN A 6 35.10 19.56 -0.04
C ASN A 6 34.97 20.54 -1.22
N ALA A 7 33.79 21.12 -1.44
CA ALA A 7 33.57 22.07 -2.54
C ALA A 7 34.32 23.41 -2.32
N ALA A 8 34.40 23.88 -1.07
CA ALA A 8 35.07 25.14 -0.73
C ALA A 8 36.61 25.04 -0.78
N ASN A 9 37.18 23.86 -0.50
CA ASN A 9 38.63 23.65 -0.58
C ASN A 9 39.15 23.57 -2.02
N TRP A 10 38.35 23.08 -2.97
CA TRP A 10 38.72 23.04 -4.39
C TRP A 10 38.86 24.44 -5.00
N LEU A 11 37.99 25.38 -4.63
CA LEU A 11 38.05 26.78 -5.08
C LEU A 11 39.32 27.49 -4.57
N LYS A 12 39.76 27.20 -3.34
CA LYS A 12 41.04 27.71 -2.79
C LYS A 12 42.27 27.13 -3.49
N TYR A 13 42.17 25.93 -4.06
CA TYR A 13 43.25 25.33 -4.83
C TYR A 13 43.39 25.98 -6.21
N PHE A 14 42.28 26.33 -6.84
CA PHE A 14 42.27 27.04 -8.13
C PHE A 14 42.78 28.48 -8.05
N SER A 15 42.57 29.18 -6.93
CA SER A 15 43.05 30.55 -6.76
C SER A 15 44.56 30.66 -6.46
N ARG A 16 45.22 29.54 -6.14
CA ARG A 16 46.64 29.51 -5.76
C ARG A 16 47.58 29.19 -6.92
N THR A 17 47.07 28.78 -8.08
CA THR A 17 47.85 28.63 -9.31
C THR A 17 47.65 29.87 -10.19
N ALA A 18 48.15 31.01 -9.73
CA ALA A 18 48.41 32.16 -10.60
C ALA A 18 49.82 32.02 -11.18
N GLU A 19 49.96 32.44 -12.44
CA GLU A 19 51.23 32.70 -13.18
C GLU A 19 51.80 31.63 -14.12
N GLU A 20 50.97 30.80 -14.75
CA GLU A 20 51.30 30.31 -16.10
C GLU A 20 50.21 30.70 -17.08
N ARG A 21 50.59 31.35 -18.19
CA ARG A 21 49.66 31.71 -19.28
C ARG A 21 48.94 30.43 -19.71
N PRO A 22 47.61 30.32 -19.52
CA PRO A 22 46.91 29.07 -19.80
C PRO A 22 46.99 28.78 -21.29
N THR A 23 47.47 27.57 -21.61
CA THR A 23 47.49 27.03 -22.98
C THR A 23 46.08 27.08 -23.58
N LEU A 24 46.01 27.21 -24.90
CA LEU A 24 44.74 27.41 -25.62
C LEU A 24 43.74 26.28 -25.33
N GLN A 25 44.22 25.04 -25.22
CA GLN A 25 43.45 23.88 -24.78
C GLN A 25 42.78 24.06 -23.42
N ARG A 26 43.50 24.60 -22.42
CA ARG A 26 42.98 24.76 -21.05
C ARG A 26 41.85 25.79 -20.99
N ARG A 27 41.91 26.86 -21.81
CA ARG A 27 40.83 27.85 -21.93
C ARG A 27 39.60 27.31 -22.64
N VAL A 28 39.80 26.54 -23.70
CA VAL A 28 38.70 25.88 -24.43
C VAL A 28 37.99 24.90 -23.50
N ALA A 29 38.74 24.07 -22.77
CA ALA A 29 38.18 23.13 -21.79
C ALA A 29 37.40 23.84 -20.67
N LEU A 30 37.92 24.95 -20.13
CA LEU A 30 37.24 25.71 -19.08
C LEU A 30 35.93 26.36 -19.56
N ARG A 31 35.92 26.90 -20.78
CA ARG A 31 34.69 27.44 -21.40
C ARG A 31 33.67 26.34 -21.69
N LEU A 32 34.11 25.20 -22.20
CA LEU A 32 33.25 24.04 -22.42
C LEU A 32 32.65 23.52 -21.11
N ALA A 33 33.45 23.41 -20.06
CA ALA A 33 32.98 23.01 -18.73
C ALA A 33 31.94 24.01 -18.18
N LEU A 34 32.17 25.31 -18.32
CA LEU A 34 31.22 26.35 -17.90
C LEU A 34 29.90 26.29 -18.68
N ILE A 35 29.94 25.94 -19.97
CA ILE A 35 28.74 25.81 -20.82
C ILE A 35 27.98 24.52 -20.52
N LEU A 36 28.69 23.42 -20.24
CA LEU A 36 28.08 22.11 -19.99
C LEU A 36 27.54 21.94 -18.56
N LEU A 37 28.13 22.62 -17.58
CA LEU A 37 27.71 22.54 -16.17
C LEU A 37 26.20 22.80 -15.95
N PRO A 38 25.59 23.89 -16.47
CA PRO A 38 24.15 24.12 -16.28
C PRO A 38 23.29 23.04 -16.96
N LEU A 39 23.73 22.48 -18.09
CA LEU A 39 23.03 21.37 -18.76
C LEU A 39 23.05 20.10 -17.91
N CYS A 40 24.19 19.79 -17.28
CA CYS A 40 24.29 18.64 -16.36
C CYS A 40 23.38 18.80 -15.14
N ILE A 41 23.33 19.99 -14.54
CA ILE A 41 22.48 20.27 -13.37
C ILE A 41 20.99 20.15 -13.72
N ILE A 42 20.56 20.70 -14.86
CA ILE A 42 19.16 20.60 -15.31
C ILE A 42 18.78 19.13 -15.58
N ALA A 43 19.67 18.37 -16.21
CA ALA A 43 19.44 16.95 -16.46
C ALA A 43 19.28 16.15 -15.16
N GLU A 44 20.10 16.43 -14.15
CA GLU A 44 20.02 15.78 -12.83
C GLU A 44 18.72 16.14 -12.10
N ILE A 45 18.30 17.40 -12.14
CA ILE A 45 17.01 17.86 -11.58
C ILE A 45 15.84 17.16 -12.28
N ALA A 46 15.86 17.06 -13.60
CA ALA A 46 14.81 16.40 -14.38
C ALA A 46 14.73 14.90 -14.05
N GLN A 47 15.87 14.22 -13.92
CA GLN A 47 15.94 12.82 -13.50
C GLN A 47 15.39 12.63 -12.08
N TYR A 48 15.76 13.51 -11.16
CA TYR A 48 15.27 13.47 -9.78
C TYR A 48 13.76 13.67 -9.71
N ASN A 49 13.22 14.62 -10.48
CA ASN A 49 11.79 14.91 -10.52
C ASN A 49 11.00 13.73 -11.12
N HIS A 50 11.51 13.11 -12.18
CA HIS A 50 10.91 11.91 -12.76
C HIS A 50 10.90 10.73 -11.77
N LEU A 51 11.98 10.54 -11.00
CA LEU A 51 12.04 9.51 -9.95
C LEU A 51 11.05 9.78 -8.81
N LEU A 52 10.86 11.04 -8.42
CA LEU A 52 9.87 11.40 -7.41
C LEU A 52 8.43 11.15 -7.90
N HIS A 53 8.10 11.57 -9.12
CA HIS A 53 6.77 11.34 -9.70
C HIS A 53 6.46 9.85 -9.86
N THR A 54 7.42 9.05 -10.29
CA THR A 54 7.24 7.60 -10.42
C THR A 54 7.10 6.89 -9.07
N ARG A 55 7.75 7.38 -8.01
CA ARG A 55 7.52 6.87 -6.64
C ARG A 55 6.14 7.27 -6.11
N ALA A 56 5.78 8.55 -6.22
CA ALA A 56 4.50 9.05 -5.74
C ALA A 56 3.31 8.34 -6.42
N THR A 57 3.39 8.11 -7.73
CA THR A 57 2.35 7.35 -8.47
C THR A 57 2.27 5.89 -8.03
N ARG A 58 3.40 5.23 -7.77
CA ARG A 58 3.42 3.85 -7.24
C ARG A 58 2.84 3.75 -5.84
N GLU A 59 3.16 4.69 -4.97
CA GLU A 59 2.61 4.75 -3.61
C GLU A 59 1.09 4.97 -3.65
N GLN A 60 0.60 5.87 -4.49
CA GLN A 60 -0.84 6.09 -4.67
C GLN A 60 -1.57 4.84 -5.18
N VAL A 61 -0.99 4.11 -6.15
CA VAL A 61 -1.57 2.85 -6.64
C VAL A 61 -1.57 1.78 -5.53
N ALA A 62 -0.50 1.69 -4.74
CA ALA A 62 -0.43 0.77 -3.60
C ALA A 62 -1.49 1.10 -2.52
N ILE A 63 -1.71 2.38 -2.24
CA ILE A 63 -2.76 2.84 -1.31
C ILE A 63 -4.15 2.52 -1.86
N ALA A 64 -4.43 2.88 -3.11
CA ALA A 64 -5.73 2.65 -3.73
C ALA A 64 -6.06 1.15 -3.82
N THR A 65 -5.08 0.31 -4.14
CA THR A 65 -5.26 -1.15 -4.15
C THR A 65 -5.52 -1.68 -2.72
N GLY A 66 -4.79 -1.18 -1.73
CA GLY A 66 -5.05 -1.47 -0.32
C GLY A 66 -6.48 -1.09 0.11
N GLU A 67 -6.92 0.12 -0.20
CA GLU A 67 -8.28 0.60 0.10
C GLU A 67 -9.37 -0.25 -0.57
N VAL A 68 -9.17 -0.66 -1.83
CA VAL A 68 -10.09 -1.56 -2.52
C VAL A 68 -10.18 -2.92 -1.82
N THR A 69 -9.05 -3.49 -1.39
CA THR A 69 -9.07 -4.77 -0.66
C THR A 69 -9.79 -4.66 0.69
N LEU A 70 -9.57 -3.59 1.44
CA LEU A 70 -10.25 -3.32 2.71
C LEU A 70 -11.75 -3.09 2.51
N THR A 71 -12.13 -2.35 1.47
CA THR A 71 -13.55 -2.12 1.13
C THR A 71 -14.26 -3.43 0.80
N ARG A 72 -13.59 -4.32 0.04
CA ARG A 72 -14.12 -5.66 -0.28
C ARG A 72 -14.22 -6.57 0.95
N GLN A 73 -13.25 -6.50 1.87
CA GLN A 73 -13.35 -7.22 3.14
C GLN A 73 -14.51 -6.69 3.98
N ARG A 74 -14.67 -5.37 4.07
CA ARG A 74 -15.76 -4.72 4.79
C ARG A 74 -17.13 -5.13 4.24
N SER A 75 -17.31 -5.14 2.92
CA SER A 75 -18.56 -5.58 2.30
C SER A 75 -18.85 -7.07 2.60
N THR A 76 -17.83 -7.92 2.54
CA THR A 76 -17.96 -9.35 2.87
C THR A 76 -18.37 -9.56 4.33
N LEU A 77 -17.76 -8.81 5.26
CA LEU A 77 -18.12 -8.88 6.68
C LEU A 77 -19.56 -8.37 6.92
N GLN A 78 -19.98 -7.34 6.19
CA GLN A 78 -21.33 -6.81 6.29
C GLN A 78 -22.39 -7.78 5.73
N GLU A 79 -22.07 -8.51 4.64
CA GLU A 79 -22.92 -9.59 4.15
C GLU A 79 -23.04 -10.72 5.18
N ILE A 80 -21.92 -11.11 5.81
CA ILE A 80 -21.93 -12.12 6.88
C ILE A 80 -22.73 -11.64 8.08
N SER A 81 -22.62 -10.37 8.49
CA SER A 81 -23.38 -9.85 9.63
C SER A 81 -24.88 -9.89 9.37
N VAL A 82 -25.33 -9.44 8.20
CA VAL A 82 -26.75 -9.50 7.79
C VAL A 82 -27.23 -10.97 7.72
N PHE A 83 -26.38 -11.87 7.21
CA PHE A 83 -26.69 -13.30 7.20
C PHE A 83 -26.86 -13.88 8.62
N LEU A 84 -26.00 -13.50 9.56
CA LEU A 84 -26.12 -13.95 10.95
C LEU A 84 -27.35 -13.36 11.65
N GLU A 85 -27.68 -12.10 11.39
CA GLU A 85 -28.90 -11.45 11.91
C GLU A 85 -30.16 -12.14 11.38
N THR A 86 -30.20 -12.45 10.08
CA THR A 86 -31.32 -13.19 9.47
C THR A 86 -31.41 -14.62 9.99
N ALA A 87 -30.27 -15.30 10.21
CA ALA A 87 -30.24 -16.61 10.85
C ALA A 87 -30.75 -16.56 12.29
N ALA A 88 -30.34 -15.56 13.08
CA ALA A 88 -30.84 -15.37 14.44
C ALA A 88 -32.34 -15.09 14.48
N ALA A 89 -32.86 -14.29 13.56
CA ALA A 89 -34.30 -13.99 13.46
C ALA A 89 -35.13 -15.18 12.97
N ALA A 90 -34.55 -16.06 12.16
CA ALA A 90 -35.21 -17.27 11.64
C ALA A 90 -35.21 -18.44 12.64
N LEU A 91 -34.37 -18.39 13.68
CA LEU A 91 -34.36 -19.41 14.72
C LEU A 91 -35.66 -19.35 15.54
N PRO A 92 -36.26 -20.51 15.86
CA PRO A 92 -37.42 -20.55 16.74
C PRO A 92 -37.05 -20.04 18.14
N GLY A 93 -37.96 -19.29 18.76
CA GLY A 93 -37.76 -18.72 20.10
C GLY A 93 -37.46 -19.75 21.20
N GLU A 94 -37.83 -21.02 20.99
CA GLU A 94 -37.36 -22.14 21.79
C GLU A 94 -36.21 -22.87 21.09
N VAL A 95 -34.99 -22.49 21.46
CA VAL A 95 -33.73 -23.05 20.96
C VAL A 95 -33.47 -24.49 21.43
N GLY A 96 -34.39 -25.08 22.20
CA GLY A 96 -34.26 -26.40 22.81
C GLY A 96 -34.40 -27.59 21.83
N ASN A 97 -34.86 -27.36 20.60
CA ASN A 97 -34.98 -28.41 19.59
C ASN A 97 -33.85 -28.32 18.55
N ALA A 98 -32.78 -29.09 18.78
CA ALA A 98 -31.62 -29.14 17.90
C ALA A 98 -31.98 -29.46 16.44
N ALA A 99 -32.93 -30.36 16.20
CA ALA A 99 -33.35 -30.74 14.84
C ALA A 99 -34.03 -29.58 14.11
N ALA A 100 -34.87 -28.80 14.81
CA ALA A 100 -35.52 -27.64 14.22
C ALA A 100 -34.50 -26.53 13.87
N CYS A 101 -33.50 -26.34 14.72
CA CYS A 101 -32.38 -25.43 14.44
C CYS A 101 -31.56 -25.88 13.21
N GLU A 102 -31.20 -27.17 13.13
CA GLU A 102 -30.44 -27.70 12.00
C GLU A 102 -31.20 -27.55 10.67
N ASP A 103 -32.52 -27.73 10.67
CA ASP A 103 -33.36 -27.53 9.50
C ASP A 103 -33.40 -26.07 9.04
N VAL A 104 -33.44 -25.11 9.98
CA VAL A 104 -33.32 -23.67 9.67
C VAL A 104 -31.96 -23.38 9.04
N PHE A 105 -30.87 -23.87 9.64
CA PHE A 105 -29.52 -23.67 9.08
C PHE A 105 -29.35 -24.31 7.72
N ARG A 106 -29.89 -25.52 7.50
CA ARG A 106 -29.86 -26.21 6.20
C ARG A 106 -30.60 -25.43 5.10
N ARG A 107 -31.65 -24.68 5.46
CA ARG A 107 -32.37 -23.80 4.50
C ARG A 107 -31.60 -22.51 4.22
N LEU A 108 -30.89 -21.97 5.21
CA LEU A 108 -30.19 -20.69 5.10
C LEU A 108 -28.83 -20.81 4.42
N LEU A 109 -28.05 -21.87 4.70
CA LEU A 109 -26.69 -22.06 4.19
C LEU A 109 -26.58 -21.95 2.65
N PRO A 110 -27.50 -22.52 1.84
CA PRO A 110 -27.45 -22.36 0.39
C PRO A 110 -27.55 -20.91 -0.11
N HIS A 111 -28.06 -19.99 0.70
CA HIS A 111 -28.20 -18.58 0.36
C HIS A 111 -26.93 -17.76 0.63
N SER A 112 -25.91 -18.36 1.26
CA SER A 112 -24.62 -17.73 1.52
C SER A 112 -23.50 -18.46 0.81
N ARG A 113 -22.76 -17.75 -0.06
CA ARG A 113 -21.57 -18.32 -0.73
C ARG A 113 -20.31 -18.29 0.14
N ASN A 114 -20.33 -17.49 1.21
CA ASN A 114 -19.16 -17.19 2.03
C ASN A 114 -19.15 -17.95 3.37
N VAL A 115 -20.23 -18.66 3.70
CA VAL A 115 -20.37 -19.41 4.95
C VAL A 115 -20.41 -20.90 4.66
N THR A 116 -19.45 -21.64 5.22
CA THR A 116 -19.30 -23.09 5.00
C THR A 116 -19.97 -23.95 6.09
N SER A 117 -20.25 -23.36 7.25
CA SER A 117 -20.97 -24.03 8.32
C SER A 117 -21.55 -23.02 9.31
N LEU A 118 -22.69 -23.37 9.89
CA LEU A 118 -23.32 -22.63 10.99
C LEU A 118 -23.31 -23.49 12.25
N HIS A 119 -22.99 -22.86 13.37
CA HIS A 119 -22.95 -23.48 14.69
C HIS A 119 -23.65 -22.55 15.67
N LEU A 120 -24.55 -23.10 16.47
CA LEU A 120 -25.16 -22.39 17.58
C LEU A 120 -24.59 -22.92 18.88
N PHE A 121 -24.11 -22.02 19.71
CA PHE A 121 -23.59 -22.33 21.04
C PHE A 121 -24.56 -21.83 22.11
N ALA A 122 -24.78 -22.64 23.13
CA ALA A 122 -25.45 -22.21 24.35
C ALA A 122 -24.52 -21.32 25.18
N LEU A 123 -25.07 -20.65 26.20
CA LEU A 123 -24.32 -19.75 27.07
C LEU A 123 -23.20 -20.47 27.86
N ASN A 124 -23.31 -21.78 28.04
CA ASN A 124 -22.29 -22.64 28.65
C ASN A 124 -21.19 -23.08 27.65
N GLY A 125 -21.27 -22.66 26.39
CA GLY A 125 -20.33 -23.03 25.33
C GLY A 125 -20.62 -24.39 24.67
N GLU A 126 -21.68 -25.10 25.07
CA GLU A 126 -22.07 -26.35 24.42
C GLU A 126 -22.69 -26.08 23.05
N THR A 127 -22.40 -26.95 22.07
CA THR A 127 -23.01 -26.89 20.74
C THR A 127 -24.45 -27.36 20.81
N VAL A 128 -25.40 -26.47 20.50
CA VAL A 128 -26.83 -26.80 20.47
C VAL A 128 -27.21 -27.45 19.13
N CYS A 129 -26.69 -26.92 18.03
CA CYS A 129 -26.96 -27.41 16.68
C CYS A 129 -25.83 -27.00 15.74
N ARG A 130 -25.60 -27.82 14.71
CA ARG A 130 -24.59 -27.58 13.70
C ARG A 130 -25.11 -28.00 12.34
N SER A 131 -24.87 -27.19 11.32
CA SER A 131 -25.14 -27.57 9.94
C SER A 131 -23.95 -27.19 9.05
N PRO A 132 -23.31 -28.15 8.37
CA PRO A 132 -22.39 -27.85 7.28
C PRO A 132 -23.18 -27.42 6.02
N ALA A 133 -22.59 -26.56 5.20
CA ALA A 133 -23.13 -26.17 3.90
C ALA A 133 -23.17 -27.34 2.91
#